data_AF-A0A950ABD6-F1
#
_entry.id   AF-A0A950ABD6-F1
#
_cell.length_a   1.000
_cell.length_b   1.000
_cell.length_c   1.000
_cell.angle_alpha   90.00
_cell.angle_beta   90.00
_cell.angle_gamma   90.00
#
_symmetry.space_group_name_H-M   'P 1'
#
loop_
_entity.id
_entity.type
_entity.pdbx_description
1 polymer ?
#
loop_
_entity_poly.entity_id
_entity_poly.type
_entity_poly.pdbx_seq_one_letter_code
_entity_poly.pdbx_strand_id
1 'polypeptide(L)' 'MSKTAITSPELAPPVGPFSQAIRADGFIYFSGHVGQDPTTGKLVTGG' A
#
# COMPACT_ATOMS: atom_id res chain seq x y z
N MET A 1 7.50 -0.16 -21.24
CA MET A 1 7.12 -1.03 -20.10
C MET A 1 5.96 -0.40 -19.36
N SER A 2 4.83 -1.10 -19.24
CA SER A 2 3.66 -0.60 -18.49
C SER A 2 3.83 -0.92 -17.00
N LYS A 3 3.55 0.06 -16.14
CA LYS A 3 3.50 -0.12 -14.70
C LYS A 3 2.04 0.02 -14.27
N THR A 4 1.54 -0.91 -13.47
CA THR A 4 0.16 -0.87 -12.98
C THR A 4 0.19 -0.66 -11.47
N ALA A 5 -0.45 0.40 -11.00
CA ALA A 5 -0.68 0.60 -9.57
C ALA A 5 -1.68 -0.41 -9.04
N ILE A 6 -1.34 -1.04 -7.91
CA ILE A 6 -2.22 -1.94 -7.17
C ILE A 6 -2.76 -1.19 -5.96
N THR A 7 -4.06 -1.32 -5.73
CA THR A 7 -4.76 -0.82 -4.55
C THR A 7 -5.53 -1.97 -3.88
N SER A 8 -5.59 -1.95 -2.55
CA SER A 8 -6.35 -2.88 -1.73
C SER A 8 -7.14 -2.11 -0.67
N PRO A 9 -8.43 -2.43 -0.46
CA PRO A 9 -9.22 -1.85 0.61
C PRO A 9 -8.81 -2.35 2.01
N GLU A 10 -7.99 -3.40 2.09
CA GLU A 10 -7.47 -3.96 3.35
C GLU A 10 -6.25 -3.19 3.88
N LEU A 11 -5.84 -2.14 3.20
CA LEU A 11 -4.72 -1.29 3.56
C LEU A 11 -5.18 0.16 3.63
N ALA A 12 -4.55 0.93 4.52
CA ALA A 12 -4.78 2.37 4.57
C ALA A 12 -4.47 3.00 3.20
N PRO A 13 -5.28 3.98 2.75
CA PRO A 13 -4.99 4.72 1.53
C PRO A 13 -3.61 5.39 1.59
N PRO A 14 -2.87 5.45 0.46
CA PRO A 14 -1.60 6.18 0.42
C PRO A 14 -1.77 7.64 0.85
N VAL A 15 -0.92 8.09 1.78
CA VAL A 15 -0.91 9.48 2.30
C VAL A 15 0.03 10.40 1.51
N GLY A 16 0.46 9.99 0.31
CA GLY A 16 1.39 10.73 -0.53
C GLY A 16 1.48 10.16 -1.94
N PRO A 17 2.38 10.66 -2.80
CA PRO A 17 2.50 10.26 -4.20
C PRO A 17 3.21 8.91 -4.36
N PHE A 18 2.64 7.85 -3.78
CA PHE A 18 3.09 6.47 -3.90
C PHE A 18 1.90 5.52 -4.08
N SER A 19 2.16 4.30 -4.54
CA SER A 19 1.18 3.23 -4.65
C SER A 19 1.47 2.16 -3.61
N GLN A 20 0.45 1.49 -3.06
CA GLN A 20 0.64 0.39 -2.11
C GLN A 20 1.54 -0.72 -2.70
N ALA A 21 1.34 -1.03 -3.98
CA ALA A 21 2.28 -1.79 -4.77
C ALA A 21 2.23 -1.39 -6.25
N ILE A 22 3.29 -1.75 -6.98
CA ILE A 22 3.35 -1.65 -8.44
C ILE A 22 3.58 -3.04 -9.02
N ARG A 23 2.78 -3.42 -10.02
CA ARG A 23 3.10 -4.55 -10.90
C ARG A 23 3.87 -4.05 -12.12
N ALA A 24 5.04 -4.64 -12.36
CA ALA A 24 5.85 -4.37 -13.55
C ALA A 24 6.65 -5.63 -13.90
N ASP A 25 6.76 -5.92 -15.20
CA ASP A 25 7.66 -6.96 -15.73
C ASP A 25 7.51 -8.34 -15.07
N GLY A 26 6.28 -8.71 -14.70
CA GLY A 26 5.96 -9.99 -14.06
C GLY A 26 6.15 -10.03 -12.54
N PHE A 27 6.67 -8.96 -11.95
CA PHE A 27 6.90 -8.83 -10.51
C PHE A 27 5.92 -7.85 -9.87
N ILE A 28 5.75 -8.00 -8.55
CA ILE A 28 5.03 -7.06 -7.70
C ILE A 28 6.02 -6.48 -6.71
N TYR A 29 6.11 -5.15 -6.70
CA TYR A 29 6.95 -4.37 -5.79
C TYR A 29 6.05 -3.71 -4.76
N PHE A 30 6.16 -4.13 -3.51
CA PHE A 30 5.39 -3.57 -2.41
C PHE A 30 6.10 -2.35 -1.82
N SER A 31 5.34 -1.33 -1.46
CA SER A 31 5.82 -0.29 -0.56
C SER A 31 5.95 -0.82 0.87
N GLY A 32 6.70 -0.10 1.71
CA GLY A 32 6.70 -0.37 3.14
C GLY A 32 5.30 -0.13 3.72
N HIS A 33 4.81 -1.08 4.50
CA HIS A 33 3.55 -0.96 5.22
C HIS A 33 3.82 -0.99 6.72
N VAL A 34 3.01 -0.26 7.46
CA VAL A 34 2.94 -0.28 8.92
C VAL A 34 1.61 -0.89 9.34
N GLY A 35 1.49 -1.33 10.60
CA GLY A 35 0.24 -1.83 11.17
C GLY A 35 -0.80 -0.73 11.35
N GLN A 36 -1.32 -0.20 10.25
CA GLN A 36 -2.38 0.79 10.24
C GLN A 36 -3.74 0.13 10.10
N ASP A 37 -4.71 0.60 10.87
CA ASP A 37 -6.11 0.26 10.69
C ASP A 37 -6.60 0.81 9.33
N PRO A 38 -7.13 -0.01 8.41
CA PRO A 38 -7.50 0.41 7.06
C PRO A 38 -8.65 1.43 7.03
N THR A 39 -9.49 1.45 8.06
CA THR A 39 -10.66 2.34 8.15
C THR A 39 -10.26 3.73 8.63
N THR A 40 -9.36 3.80 9.61
CA THR A 40 -8.97 5.05 10.27
C THR A 40 -7.65 5.61 9.77
N GLY A 41 -6.81 4.80 9.11
CA GLY A 41 -5.44 5.14 8.71
C GLY A 41 -4.47 5.32 9.89
N LYS A 42 -4.89 5.02 11.13
CA LYS A 42 -4.08 5.18 12.33
C LYS A 42 -3.31 3.92 12.65
N LEU A 43 -2.14 4.08 13.26
CA LEU A 43 -1.37 2.96 13.78
C LEU A 43 -2.18 2.23 14.86
N VAL A 44 -2.23 0.90 14.80
CA VAL A 44 -2.86 0.09 15.84
C VAL A 44 -2.04 0.15 17.14
N THR A 45 -2.69 -0.08 18.27
CA THR A 45 -2.00 -0.12 19.56
C THR A 45 -1.13 -1.37 19.67
N GLY A 46 0.10 -1.21 20.16
CA GLY A 46 1.02 -2.33 20.44
C GLY A 46 2.15 -2.51 19.44
N GLY A 47 2.07 -1.88 18.26
CA GLY A 47 3.11 -1.96 17.22
C GLY A 47 3.04 -3.24 16.40
#